data_AF-A0A1C5WLQ7-F1
#
_entry.id   AF-A0A1C5WLQ7-F1
#
_cell.length_a   1.000
_cell.length_b   1.000
_cell.length_c   1.000
_cell.angle_alpha   90.00
_cell.angle_beta   90.00
_cell.angle_gamma   90.00
#
_symmetry.space_group_name_H-M   'P 1'
#
loop_
_entity.id
_entity.type
_entity.pdbx_description
1 polymer ?
#
loop_
_entity_poly.entity_id
_entity_poly.type
_entity_poly.pdbx_seq_one_letter_code
_entity_poly.pdbx_strand_id
1 'polypeptide(L)'
;MEINNEYPRIEIKSTDGTLTELYIDGHLVRGVRRLVFEKSSRGMPVLTVDLNALNISIDTPAVIEQDGYGEMEINFKDGCTVFKE
;
A
#
# COMPACT_ATOMS: atom_id res chain seq x y z
N MET A 1 -30.83 -6.80 -3.71
CA MET A 1 -30.06 -5.70 -4.32
C MET A 1 -28.62 -6.15 -4.34
N GLU A 2 -28.12 -6.53 -5.52
CA GLU A 2 -26.67 -6.69 -5.69
C GLU A 2 -26.07 -5.29 -5.67
N ILE A 3 -25.21 -5.03 -4.69
CA ILE A 3 -24.39 -3.83 -4.69
C ILE A 3 -23.32 -4.11 -5.74
N ASN A 4 -23.49 -3.55 -6.95
CA ASN A 4 -22.40 -3.48 -7.93
C ASN A 4 -21.35 -2.55 -7.32
N ASN A 5 -20.43 -3.12 -6.55
CA ASN A 5 -19.35 -2.39 -5.96
C ASN A 5 -18.28 -2.23 -7.04
N GLU A 6 -18.30 -1.09 -7.74
CA GLU A 6 -17.28 -0.76 -8.77
C GLU A 6 -15.86 -0.62 -8.16
N TYR A 7 -15.74 -0.68 -6.83
CA TYR A 7 -14.48 -0.58 -6.10
C TYR A 7 -13.98 -1.94 -5.62
N PRO A 8 -12.67 -2.20 -5.72
CA PRO A 8 -12.05 -3.40 -5.17
C PRO A 8 -12.37 -3.58 -3.69
N ARG A 9 -12.70 -4.80 -3.28
CA ARG A 9 -12.93 -5.16 -1.89
C ARG A 9 -11.61 -5.48 -1.21
N ILE A 10 -11.19 -4.62 -0.28
CA ILE A 10 -10.06 -4.90 0.60
C ILE A 10 -10.55 -5.70 1.81
N GLU A 11 -9.90 -6.83 2.11
CA GLU A 11 -10.18 -7.64 3.28
C GLU A 11 -8.90 -7.82 4.10
N ILE A 12 -8.96 -7.53 5.39
CA ILE A 12 -7.88 -7.80 6.34
C ILE A 12 -8.34 -8.95 7.22
N LYS A 13 -7.68 -10.09 7.13
CA LYS A 13 -8.00 -11.30 7.90
C LYS A 13 -6.88 -11.54 8.90
N SER A 14 -7.26 -11.87 10.12
CA SER A 14 -6.33 -12.40 11.11
C SER A 14 -6.82 -13.79 11.49
N THR A 15 -6.23 -14.80 10.86
CA THR A 15 -6.64 -16.20 10.95
C THR A 15 -6.30 -16.82 12.30
N ASP A 16 -5.28 -16.32 12.99
CA ASP A 16 -4.82 -16.84 14.29
C ASP A 16 -4.49 -15.74 15.33
N GLY A 17 -4.75 -14.46 15.01
CA GLY A 17 -4.42 -13.32 15.87
C GLY A 17 -2.95 -12.88 15.81
N THR A 18 -2.09 -13.62 15.10
CA THR A 18 -0.65 -13.33 14.95
C THR A 18 -0.26 -12.98 13.53
N LEU A 19 -0.83 -13.66 12.53
CA LEU A 19 -0.68 -13.32 11.12
C LEU A 19 -1.83 -12.42 10.68
N THR A 20 -1.48 -11.35 9.97
CA THR A 20 -2.45 -10.49 9.31
C THR A 20 -2.26 -10.64 7.80
N GLU A 21 -3.31 -11.12 7.14
CA GLU A 21 -3.36 -11.33 5.70
C GLU A 21 -4.18 -10.22 5.04
N LEU A 22 -3.66 -9.67 3.94
CA LEU A 22 -4.36 -8.70 3.11
C LEU A 22 -4.89 -9.38 1.86
N TYR A 23 -6.18 -9.19 1.56
CA TYR A 23 -6.81 -9.65 0.32
C TYR A 23 -7.40 -8.47 -0.46
N ILE A 24 -7.35 -8.56 -1.78
CA ILE A 24 -8.05 -7.66 -2.71
C ILE A 24 -8.92 -8.53 -3.62
N ASP A 25 -10.23 -8.32 -3.59
CA ASP A 25 -11.21 -9.12 -4.33
C ASP A 25 -11.03 -10.63 -4.11
N GLY A 26 -10.77 -11.01 -2.86
CA GLY A 26 -10.52 -12.40 -2.46
C GLY A 26 -9.12 -12.95 -2.78
N HIS A 27 -8.26 -12.18 -3.43
CA HIS A 27 -6.88 -12.59 -3.78
C HIS A 27 -5.88 -12.14 -2.72
N LEU A 28 -5.10 -13.10 -2.19
CA LEU A 28 -4.08 -12.82 -1.19
C LEU A 28 -2.94 -11.97 -1.76
N VAL A 29 -2.67 -10.82 -1.13
CA VAL A 29 -1.50 -9.99 -1.41
C VAL A 29 -0.28 -10.61 -0.72
N ARG A 30 0.63 -11.18 -1.51
CA ARG A 30 1.83 -11.83 -1.01
C ARG A 30 2.90 -10.80 -0.63
N GLY A 31 3.71 -11.15 0.37
CA GLY A 31 4.84 -10.34 0.80
C GLY A 31 4.50 -9.25 1.82
N VAL A 32 3.27 -9.18 2.34
CA VAL A 32 2.93 -8.28 3.44
C VAL A 32 3.62 -8.76 4.73
N ARG A 33 4.37 -7.86 5.38
CA ARG A 33 5.05 -8.08 6.67
C ARG A 33 4.31 -7.48 7.85
N ARG A 34 3.70 -6.30 7.65
CA ARG A 34 2.99 -5.56 8.69
C ARG A 34 1.88 -4.72 8.05
N LEU A 35 0.77 -4.61 8.76
CA LEU A 35 -0.34 -3.70 8.45
C LEU A 35 -0.58 -2.81 9.67
N VAL A 36 -0.63 -1.51 9.45
CA VAL A 36 -0.97 -0.54 10.50
C VAL A 36 -2.11 0.32 9.98
N PHE A 37 -3.23 0.29 10.69
CA PHE A 37 -4.37 1.13 10.40
C PHE A 37 -4.52 2.18 11.48
N GLU A 38 -4.37 3.44 11.11
CA GLU A 38 -4.41 4.56 12.03
C GLU A 38 -5.63 5.44 11.72
N LYS A 39 -6.45 5.65 12.75
CA LYS A 39 -7.54 6.63 12.71
C LYS A 39 -7.11 7.86 13.47
N SER A 40 -6.76 8.91 12.74
CA SER A 40 -6.63 10.25 13.32
C SER A 40 -8.01 10.84 13.56
N SER A 41 -8.22 11.48 14.72
CA SER A 41 -9.47 12.16 15.05
C SER A 41 -9.75 13.42 14.20
N ARG A 42 -8.76 13.88 13.42
CA ARG A 42 -8.86 15.05 12.52
C ARG A 42 -8.34 14.81 11.10
N GLY A 43 -7.85 13.62 10.79
CA GLY A 43 -7.21 13.30 9.52
C GLY A 43 -7.94 12.22 8.73
N MET A 44 -7.53 12.01 7.48
CA MET A 44 -7.99 10.86 6.72
C MET A 44 -7.43 9.57 7.36
N PRO A 45 -8.22 8.48 7.41
CA PRO A 45 -7.70 7.20 7.87
C PRO A 45 -6.57 6.74 6.96
N VAL A 46 -5.47 6.26 7.55
CA VAL A 46 -4.29 5.79 6.82
C VAL A 46 -4.13 4.29 7.05
N LEU A 47 -3.99 3.55 5.96
CA LEU A 47 -3.56 2.15 5.99
C LEU A 47 -2.13 2.07 5.46
N THR A 48 -1.19 1.77 6.35
CA THR A 48 0.21 1.56 6.01
C THR A 48 0.46 0.07 5.81
N VAL A 49 0.99 -0.28 4.64
CA VAL A 49 1.36 -1.65 4.27
C VAL A 49 2.88 -1.75 4.20
N ASP A 50 3.47 -2.59 5.05
CA ASP A 50 4.88 -2.94 4.99
C ASP A 50 5.04 -4.19 4.12
N LEU A 51 5.81 -4.08 3.04
CA LEU A 51 6.04 -5.14 2.08
C LEU A 51 7.48 -5.66 2.16
N ASN A 52 7.63 -6.97 2.01
CA ASN A 52 8.87 -7.63 1.58
C ASN A 52 8.79 -7.88 0.07
N ALA A 53 8.68 -6.80 -0.70
CA ALA A 53 8.61 -6.83 -2.16
C ALA A 53 9.67 -5.89 -2.71
N LEU A 54 10.69 -6.44 -3.37
CA LEU A 54 11.75 -5.64 -4.00
C LEU A 54 11.44 -5.31 -5.45
N ASN A 55 10.51 -6.05 -6.09
CA ASN A 55 10.07 -5.80 -7.46
C ASN A 55 8.78 -4.96 -7.46
N ILE A 56 9.00 -3.67 -7.20
CA ILE A 56 8.10 -2.50 -7.22
C ILE A 56 7.63 -2.02 -8.60
N SER A 57 6.35 -2.01 -8.97
CA SER A 57 5.86 -1.07 -10.01
C SER A 57 4.81 -0.16 -9.40
N ILE A 58 4.98 1.15 -9.52
CA ILE A 58 4.04 2.15 -9.01
C ILE A 58 3.66 3.04 -10.18
N ASP A 59 2.37 3.09 -10.50
CA ASP A 59 1.80 3.99 -11.51
C ASP A 59 1.09 5.13 -10.77
N THR A 60 1.85 6.18 -10.44
CA THR A 60 1.39 7.31 -9.64
C THR A 60 2.00 8.60 -10.18
N PRO A 61 1.26 9.72 -10.17
CA PRO A 61 1.81 11.02 -10.58
C PRO A 61 2.88 11.54 -9.61
N ALA A 62 3.00 11.00 -8.39
CA ALA A 62 3.99 11.40 -7.41
C ALA A 62 4.42 10.24 -6.51
N VAL A 63 5.73 10.14 -6.25
CA VAL A 63 6.33 9.27 -5.24
C VAL A 63 7.05 10.15 -4.24
N ILE A 64 6.75 9.99 -2.95
CA ILE A 64 7.45 10.70 -1.87
C ILE A 64 8.50 9.75 -1.30
N GLU A 65 9.74 10.22 -1.24
CA GLU A 65 10.85 9.49 -0.61
C GLU A 65 10.56 9.29 0.88
N GLN A 66 10.70 8.06 1.38
CA GLN A 66 10.56 7.78 2.80
C GLN A 66 11.90 7.96 3.51
N ASP A 67 11.89 8.70 4.62
CA ASP A 67 13.05 8.86 5.49
C ASP A 67 13.59 7.51 5.99
N GLY A 68 14.91 7.33 5.94
CA GLY A 68 15.60 6.22 6.63
C GLY A 68 16.13 5.08 5.76
N TYR A 69 15.87 5.09 4.46
CA TYR A 69 16.68 4.33 3.50
C TYR A 69 17.84 5.22 3.02
N GLY A 70 18.99 4.64 2.72
CA GLY A 70 20.16 5.37 2.20
C GLY A 70 19.90 5.87 0.77
N GLU A 71 20.80 5.58 -0.16
CA GLU A 71 20.51 5.87 -1.58
C GLU A 71 19.44 4.92 -2.14
N MET A 72 18.37 5.48 -2.70
CA MET A 72 17.34 4.74 -3.44
C MET A 72 17.35 5.20 -4.91
N GLU A 73 17.41 4.25 -5.83
CA GLU A 73 17.27 4.52 -7.26
C GLU A 73 15.85 4.17 -7.74
N ILE A 74 15.10 5.17 -8.19
CA ILE A 74 13.74 5.00 -8.74
C ILE A 74 13.78 5.36 -10.22
N ASN A 75 13.50 4.38 -11.08
CA ASN A 75 13.49 4.54 -12.53
C ASN A 75 12.04 4.61 -13.05
N PHE A 76 11.58 5.81 -13.42
CA PHE A 76 10.27 6.02 -14.04
C PHE A 76 10.35 5.72 -15.54
N LYS A 77 9.40 4.91 -16.07
CA LYS A 77 9.38 4.53 -17.48
C LYS A 77 8.94 5.67 -18.42
N ASP A 78 8.29 6.69 -17.90
CA ASP A 78 7.64 7.79 -18.63
C ASP A 78 8.32 9.15 -18.44
N GLY A 79 9.39 9.23 -17.63
CA GLY A 79 10.26 10.41 -17.57
C GLY A 79 9.69 11.65 -16.87
N CYS A 80 8.52 11.56 -16.24
CA CYS A 80 7.93 12.68 -15.52
C CYS A 80 8.56 12.87 -14.13
N THR A 81 9.20 14.02 -13.96
CA THR A 81 9.92 14.47 -12.77
C THR A 81 8.97 14.76 -11.60
N VAL A 82 9.28 14.27 -10.40
CA VAL A 82 8.58 14.62 -9.16
C VAL A 82 9.17 15.91 -8.57
N PHE A 83 8.29 16.81 -8.12
CA PHE A 83 8.66 18.08 -7.48
C PHE A 83 9.18 17.88 -6.05
N LYS A 84 10.16 18.71 -5.68
CA LYS A 84 10.64 18.90 -4.29
C LYS A 84 9.71 19.88 -3.56
N GLU A 85 9.35 19.57 -2.32
CA GLU A 85 9.09 20.61 -1.31
C GLU A 85 10.43 21.10 -0.72
#